data_AF-A0A0N4TDF7-F1
#
_entry.id   AF-A0A0N4TDF7-F1
#
_cell.length_a   1.000
_cell.length_b   1.000
_cell.length_c   1.000
_cell.angle_alpha   90.00
_cell.angle_beta   90.00
_cell.angle_gamma   90.00
#
_symmetry.space_group_name_H-M   'P 1'
#
loop_
_entity.id
_entity.type
_entity.pdbx_description
1 polymer ?
#
loop_
_entity_poly.entity_id
_entity_poly.type
_entity_poly.pdbx_seq_one_letter_code
_entity_poly.pdbx_strand_id
1 'polypeptide(L)'
;MLSKKQPKLLPCHHTFCLPCLDNCVDLVHRVLKCPECRAEHPVPYEGVKNFQSNYTLTGFLDIHLQATDDNAAQLEAYIQSSNNNTANGVILSMAF
;
A
#
# COMPACT_ATOMS: atom_id res chain seq x y z
N MET A 1 14.20 -6.23 0.20
CA MET A 1 13.67 -5.01 0.86
C MET A 1 12.16 -4.77 0.63
N LEU A 2 11.44 -5.63 -0.11
CA LEU A 2 9.97 -5.52 -0.30
C LEU A 2 9.10 -6.24 0.74
N SER A 3 9.65 -7.25 1.42
CA SER A 3 8.94 -8.09 2.40
C SER A 3 8.39 -7.31 3.60
N LYS A 4 8.94 -6.12 3.89
CA LYS A 4 8.52 -5.31 5.04
C LYS A 4 7.19 -4.58 4.86
N LYS A 5 6.75 -4.28 3.64
CA LYS A 5 5.57 -3.39 3.44
C LYS A 5 4.24 -4.13 3.28
N GLN A 6 4.26 -5.43 2.93
CA GLN A 6 3.08 -6.30 2.83
C GLN A 6 1.86 -5.61 2.20
N PRO A 7 1.85 -5.38 0.88
CA PRO A 7 0.77 -4.65 0.22
C PRO A 7 -0.56 -5.39 0.35
N LYS A 8 -1.58 -4.68 0.82
CA LYS A 8 -2.94 -5.16 1.08
C LYS A 8 -3.93 -4.49 0.14
N LEU A 9 -4.74 -5.30 -0.52
CA LEU A 9 -5.79 -4.90 -1.44
C LEU A 9 -7.11 -4.72 -0.69
N LEU A 10 -7.68 -3.52 -0.77
CA LEU A 10 -9.02 -3.24 -0.25
C LEU A 10 -10.11 -3.71 -1.23
N PRO A 11 -11.36 -3.92 -0.79
CA PRO A 11 -12.48 -4.25 -1.67
C PRO A 11 -12.73 -3.23 -2.79
N CYS A 12 -12.30 -1.97 -2.62
CA CYS A 12 -12.35 -0.96 -3.67
C CYS A 12 -11.20 -1.05 -4.69
N HIS A 13 -10.37 -2.09 -4.63
CA HIS A 13 -9.21 -2.37 -5.49
C HIS A 13 -7.99 -1.43 -5.33
N HIS A 14 -8.02 -0.51 -4.37
CA HIS A 14 -6.82 0.25 -3.99
C HIS A 14 -5.92 -0.58 -3.07
N THR A 15 -4.60 -0.46 -3.26
CA THR A 15 -3.58 -1.20 -2.52
C THR A 15 -2.77 -0.28 -1.62
N PHE A 16 -2.58 -0.66 -0.36
CA PHE A 16 -1.76 0.09 0.61
C PHE A 16 -0.83 -0.83 1.38
N CYS A 17 0.22 -0.26 1.97
CA CYS A 17 1.09 -1.03 2.86
C CYS A 17 0.35 -1.41 4.15
N LEU A 18 0.68 -2.54 4.76
CA LEU A 18 0.07 -2.96 6.02
C LEU A 18 0.18 -1.87 7.13
N PRO A 19 1.36 -1.28 7.41
CA PRO A 19 1.48 -0.18 8.37
C PRO A 19 0.62 1.05 8.03
N CYS A 20 0.37 1.30 6.74
CA CYS A 20 -0.44 2.40 6.27
C CYS A 20 -1.91 2.15 6.65
N LEU A 21 -2.41 0.92 6.45
CA LEU A 21 -3.77 0.56 6.84
C LEU A 21 -3.96 0.53 8.36
N ASP A 22 -2.94 0.10 9.12
CA ASP A 22 -2.97 0.15 10.59
C ASP A 22 -3.14 1.57 11.13
N ASN A 23 -2.64 2.59 10.41
CA ASN A 23 -2.83 4.00 10.77
C ASN A 23 -4.16 4.60 10.32
N CYS A 24 -4.87 3.96 9.38
CA CYS A 24 -6.12 4.47 8.81
C CYS A 24 -7.37 3.80 9.39
N VAL A 25 -7.21 2.71 10.15
CA VAL A 25 -8.33 1.95 10.67
C VAL A 25 -8.98 2.62 11.88
N ASP A 26 -10.31 2.72 11.87
CA ASP A 26 -11.09 3.01 13.06
C ASP A 26 -11.33 1.69 13.81
N LEU A 27 -10.57 1.46 14.88
CA LEU A 27 -10.68 0.25 15.70
C LEU A 27 -11.98 0.20 16.52
N VAL A 28 -12.59 1.35 16.83
CA VAL A 28 -13.82 1.43 17.62
C VAL A 28 -14.99 0.92 16.77
N HIS A 29 -15.09 1.42 15.54
CA HIS A 29 -16.16 1.04 14.61
C HIS A 29 -15.80 -0.16 13.74
N ARG A 30 -14.55 -0.65 13.78
CA ARG A 30 -14.00 -1.70 12.89
C ARG A 30 -14.23 -1.40 11.42
N VAL A 31 -14.01 -0.14 11.03
CA VAL A 31 -14.14 0.32 9.65
C VAL A 31 -12.81 0.91 9.20
N LEU A 32 -12.46 0.65 7.95
CA LEU A 32 -11.36 1.32 7.27
C LEU A 32 -11.93 2.13 6.13
N LYS A 33 -11.61 3.43 6.12
CA LYS A 33 -11.94 4.34 5.03
C LYS A 33 -10.77 4.40 4.05
N CYS A 34 -11.03 4.10 2.79
CA CYS A 34 -10.00 4.13 1.75
C CYS A 34 -9.46 5.58 1.58
N PRO A 35 -8.13 5.80 1.68
CA PRO A 35 -7.53 7.11 1.44
C PRO A 35 -7.81 7.70 0.04
N GLU A 36 -7.86 6.86 -1.00
CA GLU A 36 -8.10 7.32 -2.38
C GLU A 36 -9.56 7.64 -2.66
N CYS A 37 -10.44 6.65 -2.52
CA CYS A 37 -11.83 6.77 -2.98
C CYS A 37 -12.84 7.03 -1.86
N ARG A 38 -12.38 7.09 -0.60
CA ARG A 38 -13.20 7.31 0.60
C ARG A 38 -14.27 6.24 0.86
N ALA A 39 -14.29 5.14 0.10
CA ALA A 39 -15.14 4.00 0.36
C ALA A 39 -14.82 3.39 1.74
N GLU A 40 -15.85 2.98 2.46
CA GLU A 40 -15.72 2.35 3.78
C GLU A 40 -15.79 0.84 3.66
N HIS A 41 -14.90 0.17 4.38
CA HIS A 41 -14.76 -1.28 4.36
C HIS A 41 -14.74 -1.83 5.78
N PRO A 42 -15.60 -2.81 6.11
CA PRO A 42 -15.49 -3.53 7.36
C PRO A 42 -14.12 -4.19 7.49
N VAL A 43 -13.51 -4.04 8.65
CA VAL A 43 -12.21 -4.64 8.96
C VAL A 43 -12.45 -6.08 9.39
N PRO A 44 -11.71 -7.06 8.81
CA PRO A 44 -11.79 -8.45 9.25
C PRO A 44 -11.53 -8.60 10.75
N TYR A 45 -12.03 -9.70 11.34
CA TYR A 45 -11.85 -9.95 12.78
C TYR A 45 -10.37 -9.94 13.20
N GLU A 46 -9.51 -10.50 12.34
CA GLU A 46 -8.06 -10.57 12.45
C GLU A 46 -7.33 -9.24 12.15
N GLY A 47 -8.07 -8.15 11.88
CA GLY A 47 -7.50 -6.84 11.55
C GLY A 47 -7.14 -6.67 10.07
N VAL A 48 -6.50 -5.54 9.76
CA VAL A 48 -6.17 -5.12 8.38
C VAL A 48 -5.14 -6.03 7.70
N LYS A 49 -4.36 -6.81 8.47
CA LYS A 49 -3.46 -7.84 7.93
C LYS A 49 -4.19 -8.91 7.10
N ASN A 50 -5.49 -9.09 7.34
CA ASN A 50 -6.28 -10.13 6.70
C ASN A 50 -6.96 -9.68 5.40
N PHE A 51 -6.72 -8.44 4.96
CA PHE A 51 -6.99 -8.08 3.57
C PHE A 51 -6.08 -8.86 2.62
N GLN A 52 -6.53 -9.07 1.39
CA GLN A 52 -5.81 -9.86 0.39
C GLN A 52 -4.46 -9.22 0.08
N SER A 53 -3.39 -10.01 0.06
CA SER A 53 -2.09 -9.51 -0.38
C SER A 53 -2.06 -9.36 -1.90
N ASN A 54 -1.50 -8.26 -2.40
CA ASN A 54 -1.32 -8.05 -3.85
C ASN A 54 0.00 -8.66 -4.33
N TYR A 55 -0.02 -9.95 -4.66
CA TYR A 55 1.16 -10.69 -5.11
C TYR A 55 1.66 -10.24 -6.49
N THR A 56 0.75 -9.82 -7.38
CA THR A 56 1.10 -9.27 -8.69
C THR A 56 1.97 -8.02 -8.55
N LEU A 57 1.54 -7.07 -7.73
CA LEU A 57 2.33 -5.86 -7.41
C LEU A 57 3.67 -6.23 -6.78
N THR A 58 3.67 -7.20 -5.86
CA THR A 58 4.89 -7.66 -5.19
C THR A 58 5.91 -8.22 -6.20
N GLY A 59 5.45 -9.03 -7.18
CA GLY A 59 6.30 -9.57 -8.23
C GLY A 59 6.87 -8.51 -9.17
N PHE A 60 6.05 -7.54 -9.59
CA PHE A 60 6.52 -6.43 -10.44
C PHE A 60 7.61 -5.59 -9.75
N LEU A 61 7.40 -5.27 -8.47
CA LEU A 61 8.37 -4.51 -7.69
C LEU A 61 9.66 -5.29 -7.43
N ASP A 62 9.58 -6.62 -7.25
CA ASP A 62 10.75 -7.47 -7.07
C ASP A 62 11.61 -7.53 -8.34
N ILE A 63 10.97 -7.68 -9.52
CA ILE A 63 11.65 -7.64 -10.82
C ILE A 63 12.32 -6.28 -11.05
N HIS A 64 11.63 -5.17 -10.76
CA HIS A 64 12.19 -3.83 -10.97
C HIS A 64 13.38 -3.54 -10.04
N LEU A 65 13.34 -4.03 -8.79
CA LEU A 65 14.46 -3.88 -7.87
C LEU A 65 15.66 -4.75 -8.21
N GLN A 66 15.44 -5.95 -8.74
CA GLN A 66 16.52 -6.84 -9.17
C GLN A 66 17.20 -6.36 -10.46
N ALA A 67 16.47 -5.59 -11.28
CA ALA A 67 16.96 -5.17 -12.58
C ALA A 67 18.04 -4.08 -12.54
N THR A 68 18.20 -3.31 -11.45
CA THR A 68 18.99 -2.07 -11.52
C THR A 68 19.59 -1.62 -10.20
N ASP A 69 20.92 -1.68 -10.10
CA ASP A 69 21.69 -0.90 -9.12
C ASP A 69 21.53 0.62 -9.36
N ASP A 70 21.19 1.05 -10.59
CA ASP A 70 21.00 2.47 -10.95
C ASP A 70 19.60 3.03 -10.61
N ASN A 71 18.54 2.20 -10.58
CA ASN A 71 17.18 2.72 -10.32
C ASN A 71 16.82 2.72 -8.84
N ALA A 72 17.62 2.09 -7.97
CA ALA A 72 17.40 2.11 -6.52
C ALA A 72 17.37 3.55 -5.99
N ALA A 73 18.29 4.41 -6.44
CA ALA A 73 18.35 5.82 -6.05
C ALA A 73 17.14 6.62 -6.56
N GLN A 74 16.67 6.33 -7.78
CA GLN A 74 15.50 7.01 -8.35
C GLN A 74 14.19 6.56 -7.68
N LEU A 75 14.08 5.28 -7.34
CA LEU A 75 12.94 4.75 -6.59
C LEU A 75 12.93 5.26 -5.15
N GLU A 76 14.08 5.37 -4.50
CA GLU A 76 14.19 6.01 -3.19
C GLU A 76 13.80 7.48 -3.24
N ALA A 77 14.23 8.23 -4.26
CA ALA A 77 13.81 9.62 -4.46
C ALA A 77 12.29 9.74 -4.70
N TYR A 78 11.68 8.82 -5.44
CA TYR A 78 10.23 8.76 -5.65
C TYR A 78 9.46 8.40 -4.37
N ILE A 79 9.96 7.43 -3.59
CA ILE A 79 9.36 7.05 -2.31
C ILE A 79 9.46 8.21 -1.31
N GLN A 80 10.58 8.94 -1.30
CA GLN A 80 10.79 10.11 -0.43
C GLN A 80 9.91 11.30 -0.85
N SER A 81 9.75 11.57 -2.15
CA SER A 81 8.87 12.64 -2.64
C SER A 81 7.39 12.34 -2.37
N SER A 82 6.99 11.06 -2.46
CA SER A 82 5.65 10.61 -2.06
C SER A 82 5.42 10.71 -0.55
N ASN A 83 6.48 10.55 0.25
CA ASN A 83 6.41 10.77 1.69
C ASN A 83 6.40 12.25 2.08
N ASN A 84 6.90 13.18 1.26
CA ASN A 84 6.80 14.63 1.51
C ASN A 84 5.42 15.21 1.13
N ASN A 85 4.56 14.41 0.49
CA ASN A 85 3.15 14.69 0.27
C ASN A 85 2.27 13.91 1.28
N THR A 86 2.73 13.79 2.53
CA THR A 86 2.16 12.94 3.61
C THR A 86 0.73 13.30 4.06
N ALA A 87 -0.02 14.06 3.27
CA ALA A 87 -1.47 14.06 3.39
C ALA A 87 -2.13 12.90 2.62
N ASN A 88 -1.53 12.33 1.56
CA ASN A 88 -2.19 11.30 0.73
C ASN A 88 -1.21 10.26 0.17
N GLY A 89 -0.87 9.26 0.99
CA GLY A 89 -0.02 8.13 0.61
C GLY A 89 -0.68 7.21 -0.42
N VAL A 90 -0.55 7.55 -1.69
CA VAL A 90 -0.96 6.71 -2.83
C VAL A 90 0.23 5.84 -3.24
N ILE A 91 0.23 4.55 -2.88
CA ILE A 91 1.12 3.59 -3.54
C ILE A 91 0.46 3.20 -4.85
N LEU A 92 0.99 3.77 -5.93
CA LEU A 92 0.92 3.25 -7.30
C LEU A 92 -0.49 3.20 -7.92
N SER A 93 -0.95 4.34 -8.43
CA SER A 93 -1.86 4.38 -9.59
C SER A 93 -1.09 3.88 -10.82
N MET A 94 -1.03 2.57 -11.03
CA MET A 94 -0.84 2.01 -12.37
C MET A 94 -2.19 1.47 -12.81
N ALA A 95 -2.96 2.35 -13.46
CA ALA A 95 -4.12 1.97 -14.24
C ALA A 95 -3.67 1.14 -15.44
N PHE A 96 -4.11 -0.11 -15.49
CA PHE A 96 -4.47 -0.81 -16.72
C PHE A 96 -5.90 -1.32 -16.56
#